data_AF-A0A839QMH9-F1
#
_entry.id   AF-A0A839QMH9-F1
#
_cell.length_a   1.000
_cell.length_b   1.000
_cell.length_c   1.000
_cell.angle_alpha   90.00
_cell.angle_beta   90.00
_cell.angle_gamma   90.00
#
_symmetry.space_group_name_H-M   'P 1'
#
loop_
_entity.id
_entity.type
_entity.pdbx_description
1 polymer ?
#
loop_
_entity_poly.entity_id
_entity_poly.type
_entity_poly.pdbx_seq_one_letter_code
_entity_poly.pdbx_strand_id
1 'polypeptide(L)'
;MSETPAFSVGGLRSRISGNVLLPGQKVFDEARRGLNLAREHNPELIVAAHTAQDVAAAESHAASHGLPLQVHSTGHGIGTPPATACS
;
A
#
# COMPACT_ATOMS: atom_id res chain seq x y z
N MET A 1 19.20 -12.26 6.31
CA MET A 1 19.47 -10.84 6.63
C MET A 1 18.17 -10.10 6.46
N SER A 2 17.54 -9.70 7.57
CA SER A 2 16.31 -8.89 7.53
C SER A 2 16.75 -7.45 7.47
N GLU A 3 16.63 -6.84 6.29
CA GLU A 3 16.87 -5.41 6.13
C GLU A 3 15.68 -4.69 6.78
N THR A 4 15.90 -4.14 7.97
CA THR A 4 14.95 -3.26 8.62
C THR A 4 14.87 -1.97 7.80
N PRO A 5 13.69 -1.59 7.25
CA PRO A 5 13.58 -0.34 6.52
C PRO A 5 13.95 0.83 7.42
N ALA A 6 14.62 1.84 6.84
CA ALA A 6 15.14 2.99 7.57
C ALA A 6 14.04 3.91 8.18
N PHE A 7 12.78 3.66 7.82
CA PHE A 7 11.62 4.42 8.28
C PHE A 7 10.74 3.58 9.24
N SER A 8 10.02 4.27 10.12
CA SER A 8 9.30 3.62 11.23
C SER A 8 8.03 2.88 10.79
N VAL A 9 8.16 1.57 10.52
CA VAL A 9 7.04 0.69 10.14
C VAL A 9 6.04 0.45 11.28
N GLY A 10 6.48 0.48 12.54
CA GLY A 10 5.60 0.26 13.69
C GLY A 10 4.46 1.28 13.81
N GLY A 11 4.76 2.55 13.47
CA GLY A 11 3.76 3.62 13.44
C GLY A 11 2.73 3.43 12.32
N LEU A 12 3.16 2.96 11.15
CA LEU A 12 2.27 2.65 10.04
C LEU A 12 1.37 1.44 10.37
N ARG A 13 1.94 0.37 10.93
CA ARG A 13 1.19 -0.84 11.35
C ARG A 13 0.10 -0.55 12.37
N SER A 14 0.28 0.47 13.21
CA SER A 14 -0.71 0.86 14.22
C SER A 14 -1.86 1.71 13.65
N ARG A 15 -1.69 2.27 12.44
CA ARG A 15 -2.65 3.17 11.79
C ARG A 15 -3.50 2.48 10.73
N ILE A 16 -3.07 1.31 10.27
CA ILE A 16 -3.78 0.53 9.27
C ILE A 16 -4.46 -0.69 9.91
N SER A 17 -5.61 -1.06 9.37
CA SER A 17 -6.29 -2.33 9.66
C SER A 17 -5.76 -3.48 8.78
N GLY A 18 -5.06 -3.13 7.71
CA GLY A 18 -4.36 -4.04 6.81
C GLY A 18 -3.03 -4.54 7.34
N ASN A 19 -2.23 -5.18 6.47
CA ASN A 19 -0.93 -5.74 6.84
C ASN A 19 0.22 -5.02 6.13
N VAL A 20 1.32 -4.78 6.85
CA VAL A 20 2.57 -4.28 6.24
C VAL A 20 3.53 -5.44 6.03
N LEU A 21 3.85 -5.71 4.78
CA LEU A 21 4.76 -6.76 4.33
C LEU A 21 6.14 -6.15 4.08
N LEU A 22 7.17 -6.87 4.51
CA LEU A 22 8.57 -6.42 4.40
C LEU A 22 9.39 -7.40 3.56
N PRO A 23 10.44 -6.92 2.87
CA PRO A 23 11.37 -7.78 2.15
C PRO A 23 11.94 -8.86 3.08
N GLY A 24 12.04 -10.08 2.54
CA GLY A 24 12.43 -11.28 3.28
C GLY A 24 11.27 -12.12 3.83
N GLN A 25 10.03 -11.63 3.76
CA GLN A 25 8.85 -12.46 4.06
C GLN A 25 8.35 -13.23 2.82
N LYS A 26 7.97 -14.50 2.97
CA LYS A 26 7.40 -15.29 1.85
C LYS A 26 6.13 -14.64 1.28
N VAL A 27 5.29 -14.09 2.15
CA VAL A 27 4.08 -13.34 1.78
C VAL A 27 4.39 -12.04 1.03
N PHE A 28 5.55 -11.42 1.28
CA PHE A 28 5.99 -10.24 0.55
C PHE A 28 6.35 -10.60 -0.90
N ASP A 29 7.07 -11.71 -1.13
CA ASP A 29 7.42 -12.14 -2.48
C ASP A 29 6.17 -12.52 -3.29
N GLU A 30 5.20 -13.19 -2.66
CA GLU A 30 3.92 -13.53 -3.29
C GLU A 30 3.09 -12.29 -3.65
N ALA A 31 2.97 -11.34 -2.72
CA ALA A 31 2.30 -10.07 -2.98
C ALA A 31 3.02 -9.25 -4.06
N ARG A 32 4.36 -9.20 -4.02
CA ARG A 32 5.19 -8.49 -5.00
C ARG A 32 4.97 -9.03 -6.42
N ARG A 33 4.88 -10.36 -6.59
CA ARG A 33 4.56 -10.99 -7.89
C ARG A 33 3.20 -10.57 -8.41
N GLY A 34 2.21 -10.40 -7.54
CA GLY A 34 0.87 -9.91 -7.91
C GLY A 34 0.85 -8.42 -8.26
N LEU A 35 1.75 -7.61 -7.68
CA LEU A 35 1.83 -6.17 -7.91
C LEU A 35 2.42 -5.78 -9.27
N ASN A 36 3.25 -6.61 -9.92
CA ASN A 36 3.71 -6.35 -11.30
C ASN A 36 4.49 -7.54 -11.89
N LEU A 37 3.90 -8.24 -12.85
CA LEU A 37 4.62 -9.23 -13.68
C LEU A 37 5.47 -8.57 -14.79
N ALA A 38 5.26 -7.28 -15.07
CA ALA A 38 5.82 -6.60 -16.26
C ALA A 38 6.89 -5.54 -15.96
N ARG A 39 7.09 -5.14 -14.71
CA ARG A 39 8.12 -4.18 -14.28
C ARG A 39 8.79 -4.69 -13.01
N GLU A 40 10.12 -4.76 -13.01
CA GLU A 40 10.89 -5.04 -11.79
C GLU A 40 10.77 -3.86 -10.83
N HIS A 41 9.75 -3.90 -9.97
CA HIS A 41 9.67 -3.03 -8.83
C HIS A 41 10.35 -3.69 -7.64
N ASN A 42 11.23 -2.94 -6.97
CA ASN A 42 11.86 -3.32 -5.72
C ASN A 42 11.31 -2.43 -4.59
N PRO A 43 10.04 -2.63 -4.18
CA PRO A 43 9.45 -1.81 -3.14
C PRO A 43 10.10 -2.09 -1.79
N GLU A 44 10.35 -1.06 -0.98
CA GLU A 44 10.88 -1.22 0.37
C GLU A 44 9.86 -1.82 1.35
N LEU A 45 8.57 -1.70 1.04
CA LEU A 45 7.47 -2.37 1.73
C LEU A 45 6.25 -2.53 0.83
N ILE A 46 5.33 -3.41 1.21
CA ILE A 46 4.01 -3.53 0.59
C ILE A 46 2.94 -3.37 1.68
N VAL A 47 1.95 -2.51 1.45
CA VAL A 47 0.78 -2.38 2.33
C VAL A 47 -0.40 -3.11 1.70
N ALA A 48 -0.85 -4.19 2.31
CA ALA A 48 -2.10 -4.86 1.98
C ALA A 48 -3.25 -4.08 2.66
N ALA A 49 -3.70 -3.00 2.02
CA ALA A 49 -4.78 -2.15 2.51
C ALA A 49 -6.14 -2.86 2.44
N HIS A 50 -6.94 -2.78 3.51
CA HIS A 50 -8.32 -3.30 3.55
C HIS A 50 -9.36 -2.19 3.39
N THR A 51 -8.99 -0.95 3.73
CA THR A 51 -9.88 0.22 3.71
C THR A 51 -9.22 1.42 3.05
N ALA A 52 -10.03 2.41 2.64
CA ALA A 52 -9.52 3.69 2.14
C ALA A 52 -8.65 4.43 3.18
N GLN A 53 -8.93 4.24 4.48
CA GLN A 53 -8.12 4.81 5.55
C GLN A 53 -6.71 4.21 5.58
N ASP A 54 -6.57 2.92 5.26
CA ASP A 54 -5.26 2.27 5.19
C ASP A 54 -4.41 2.85 4.05
N VAL A 55 -5.04 3.16 2.91
CA VAL A 55 -4.38 3.83 1.78
C VAL A 55 -3.94 5.24 2.16
N ALA A 56 -4.83 6.01 2.80
CA ALA A 56 -4.50 7.37 3.26
C ALA A 56 -3.36 7.37 4.31
N ALA A 57 -3.32 6.38 5.21
CA ALA A 57 -2.24 6.23 6.16
C ALA A 57 -0.91 5.86 5.48
N ALA A 58 -0.94 5.00 4.46
CA ALA A 58 0.24 4.65 3.67
C ALA A 58 0.75 5.84 2.84
N GLU A 59 -0.15 6.62 2.24
CA GLU A 59 0.18 7.84 1.50
C GLU A 59 0.78 8.91 2.41
N SER A 60 0.16 9.21 3.54
CA SER A 60 0.69 10.14 4.54
C SER A 60 2.07 9.71 5.04
N HIS A 61 2.30 8.40 5.21
CA HIS A 61 3.60 7.87 5.59
C HIS A 61 4.65 8.06 4.49
N ALA A 62 4.32 7.73 3.23
CA ALA A 62 5.21 7.95 2.10
C ALA A 62 5.53 9.44 1.89
N ALA A 63 4.52 10.32 1.99
CA ALA A 63 4.67 11.76 1.89
C ALA A 63 5.59 12.32 2.99
N SER A 64 5.43 11.85 4.23
CA SER A 64 6.29 12.26 5.36
C SER A 64 7.74 11.80 5.22
N HIS A 65 8.00 10.75 4.44
CA HIS A 65 9.34 10.19 4.23
C HIS A 65 9.92 10.50 2.83
N GLY A 66 9.18 11.23 1.98
CA GLY A 66 9.59 11.55 0.62
C GLY A 66 9.71 10.34 -0.31
N LEU A 67 8.98 9.26 -0.03
CA LEU A 67 9.08 7.99 -0.76
C LEU A 67 8.11 7.94 -1.94
N PRO A 68 8.53 7.41 -3.10
CA PRO A 68 7.62 7.18 -4.22
C PRO A 68 6.59 6.10 -3.85
N LEU A 69 5.30 6.46 -3.91
CA LEU A 69 4.18 5.56 -3.64
C LEU A 69 3.52 5.10 -4.94
N GLN A 70 3.29 3.79 -5.07
CA GLN A 70 2.43 3.22 -6.11
C GLN A 70 1.23 2.55 -5.46
N VAL A 71 0.03 2.89 -5.93
CA VAL A 71 -1.23 2.29 -5.46
C VAL A 71 -1.75 1.35 -6.55
N HIS A 72 -1.91 0.08 -6.22
CA HIS A 72 -2.62 -0.88 -7.07
C HIS A 72 -3.93 -1.28 -6.42
N SER A 73 -5.04 -0.91 -7.08
CA SER A 73 -6.37 -1.39 -6.75
C SER A 73 -6.74 -2.49 -7.75
N THR A 74 -7.09 -3.68 -7.27
CA THR A 74 -7.60 -4.79 -8.10
C THR A 74 -9.07 -4.62 -8.52
N GLY A 75 -9.74 -3.57 -8.03
CA GLY A 75 -11.10 -3.20 -8.45
C GLY A 75 -11.07 -2.26 -9.64
N HIS A 76 -11.81 -2.59 -10.70
CA HIS A 76 -12.31 -1.61 -11.67
C HIS A 76 -12.79 -0.39 -10.88
N GLY A 77 -12.16 0.76 -11.05
CA GLY A 77 -12.49 1.97 -10.31
C GLY A 77 -13.97 2.27 -10.47
N ILE A 78 -14.79 1.86 -9.50
CA ILE A 78 -16.15 2.36 -9.38
C ILE A 78 -15.97 3.74 -8.77
N GLY A 79 -15.69 4.70 -9.65
CA GLY A 79 -15.96 6.09 -9.36
C GLY A 79 -17.42 6.15 -8.94
N THR A 80 -17.65 6.49 -7.69
CA THR A 80 -18.97 6.87 -7.20
C THR A 80 -19.51 7.91 -8.17
N PRO A 81 -20.58 7.68 -8.95
CA PRO A 81 -21.25 8.80 -9.59
C PRO A 81 -21.76 9.69 -8.44
N PRO A 82 -21.59 11.01 -8.48
CA PRO A 82 -22.32 11.87 -7.55
C PRO A 82 -23.80 11.54 -7.74
N ALA A 83 -24.48 11.26 -6.63
CA ALA A 83 -25.93 11.13 -6.64
C ALA A 83 -26.51 12.49 -7.06
N THR A 84 -26.80 12.66 -8.34
CA THR A 84 -27.63 13.76 -8.81
C THR A 84 -29.05 13.45 -8.34
N ALA A 85 -29.43 14.06 -7.22
CA ALA A 85 -30.83 14.15 -6.84
C ALA A 85 -31.58 14.92 -7.93
N CYS A 86 -32.70 14.36 -8.40
CA CYS A 86 -33.64 15.06 -9.27
C CYS A 86 -34.16 16.33 -8.57
N SER A 87 -34.34 17.38 -9.36
CA SER A 87 -35.40 18.36 -9.15
C SER A 87 -36.06 18.61 -10.50
#